data_AF-A0A4S8NBK7-F1
#
_entry.id   AF-A0A4S8NBK7-F1
#
_cell.length_a   1.000
_cell.length_b   1.000
_cell.length_c   1.000
_cell.angle_alpha   90.00
_cell.angle_beta   90.00
_cell.angle_gamma   90.00
#
_symmetry.space_group_name_H-M   'P 1'
#
loop_
_entity.id
_entity.type
_entity.pdbx_description
1 polymer ?
#
loop_
_entity_poly.entity_id
_entity_poly.type
_entity_poly.pdbx_seq_one_letter_code
_entity_poly.pdbx_strand_id
1 'polypeptide(L)' 'MPMMNSEARKRGQSDLTTPTGIPDPRLMAHRLADQWDAEADHEDACGNGFAAVILHAHARELRAALSLPLTA' A
#
# COMPACT_ATOMS: atom_id res chain seq x y z
N MET A 1 -6.74 2.55 42.05
CA MET A 1 -5.67 2.32 41.06
C MET A 1 -6.33 2.17 39.69
N PRO A 2 -6.26 3.17 38.78
CA PRO A 2 -7.00 3.11 37.53
C PRO A 2 -6.24 2.27 36.50
N MET A 3 -6.89 1.17 36.11
CA MET A 3 -6.52 0.23 35.08
C MET A 3 -7.15 0.68 33.77
N MET A 4 -6.48 1.47 32.94
CA MET A 4 -6.93 1.71 31.55
C MET A 4 -5.82 2.37 30.72
N ASN A 5 -5.10 1.58 29.92
CA ASN A 5 -4.35 2.07 28.76
C ASN A 5 -4.25 1.03 27.62
N SER A 6 -5.20 0.09 27.54
CA SER A 6 -5.22 -0.92 26.46
C SER A 6 -5.91 -0.42 25.19
N GLU A 7 -6.59 0.73 25.23
CA GLU A 7 -7.42 1.21 24.10
C GLU A 7 -6.64 2.02 23.05
N ALA A 8 -5.46 2.54 23.40
CA ALA A 8 -4.64 3.35 22.49
C ALA A 8 -4.00 2.52 21.35
N ARG A 9 -3.71 1.22 21.58
CA ARG A 9 -3.17 0.33 20.53
C ARG A 9 -4.20 -0.12 19.51
N LYS A 10 -5.50 -0.06 19.82
CA LYS A 10 -6.56 -0.55 18.91
C LYS A 10 -6.89 0.45 17.80
N ARG A 11 -6.60 1.74 17.99
CA ARG A 11 -6.83 2.80 16.98
C ARG A 11 -5.77 2.86 15.87
N GLY A 12 -4.58 2.29 16.08
CA GLY A 12 -3.54 2.27 15.03
C GLY A 12 -3.72 1.15 13.99
N GLN A 13 -4.58 0.17 14.25
CA GLN A 13 -4.91 -0.93 13.32
C GLN A 13 -6.14 -0.63 12.46
N SER A 14 -6.85 0.47 12.76
CA SER A 14 -8.14 0.81 12.14
C SER A 14 -8.04 1.26 10.69
N ASP A 15 -6.87 1.70 10.23
CA ASP A 15 -6.72 2.25 8.87
C ASP A 15 -6.57 1.20 7.77
N LEU A 16 -6.42 -0.08 8.11
CA LEU A 16 -6.24 -1.17 7.15
C LEU A 16 -7.45 -2.06 7.00
N THR A 17 -8.45 -1.91 7.86
CA THR A 17 -9.55 -2.84 7.97
C THR A 17 -10.84 -2.12 7.61
N THR A 18 -11.63 -2.74 6.73
CA THR A 18 -13.04 -2.37 6.57
C THR A 18 -13.75 -2.49 7.94
N PRO A 19 -14.93 -1.87 8.14
CA PRO A 19 -15.68 -1.94 9.40
C PRO A 19 -15.94 -3.37 9.92
N THR A 20 -15.79 -4.37 9.05
CA THR A 20 -15.90 -5.82 9.32
C THR A 20 -14.60 -6.49 9.74
N GLY A 21 -13.47 -5.78 9.84
CA GLY A 21 -12.15 -6.33 10.20
C GLY A 21 -11.39 -7.00 9.05
N ILE A 22 -11.90 -6.91 7.82
CA ILE A 22 -11.26 -7.50 6.63
C ILE A 22 -10.29 -6.47 6.03
N PRO A 23 -9.05 -6.85 5.67
CA PRO A 23 -8.13 -5.95 4.99
C PRO A 23 -8.77 -5.35 3.74
N ASP A 24 -8.79 -4.03 3.60
CA ASP A 24 -9.32 -3.41 2.37
C ASP A 24 -8.38 -3.75 1.20
N PRO A 25 -8.83 -4.53 0.21
CA PRO A 25 -7.98 -4.97 -0.89
C PRO A 25 -7.47 -3.79 -1.74
N ARG A 26 -8.22 -2.68 -1.82
CA ARG A 26 -7.78 -1.47 -2.53
C ARG A 26 -6.65 -0.78 -1.77
N LEU A 27 -6.78 -0.69 -0.45
CA LEU A 27 -5.75 -0.09 0.39
C LEU A 27 -4.47 -0.94 0.41
N MET A 28 -4.60 -2.26 0.41
CA MET A 28 -3.46 -3.17 0.22
C MET A 28 -2.80 -2.99 -1.14
N ALA A 29 -3.58 -2.86 -2.21
CA ALA A 29 -3.06 -2.65 -3.56
C ALA A 29 -2.38 -1.28 -3.71
N HIS A 30 -2.89 -0.23 -3.08
CA HIS A 30 -2.21 1.07 -3.02
C HIS A 30 -0.84 0.97 -2.33
N ARG A 31 -0.77 0.30 -1.17
CA ARG A 31 0.50 0.09 -0.47
C ARG A 31 1.50 -0.74 -1.25
N LEU A 32 1.00 -1.72 -2.02
CA LEU A 32 1.85 -2.51 -2.91
C LEU A 32 2.46 -1.64 -4.02
N ALA A 33 1.66 -0.77 -4.64
CA ALA A 33 2.17 0.17 -5.64
C ALA A 33 3.24 1.11 -5.06
N ASP A 34 3.03 1.59 -3.83
CA ASP A 34 4.02 2.46 -3.15
C ASP A 34 5.31 1.71 -2.81
N GLN A 35 5.23 0.44 -2.43
CA GLN A 35 6.41 -0.41 -2.21
C GLN A 35 7.20 -0.63 -3.50
N TRP A 36 6.52 -0.87 -4.62
CA TRP A 36 7.20 -1.04 -5.90
C TRP A 36 7.90 0.23 -6.39
N ASP A 37 7.33 1.42 -6.14
CA ASP A 37 8.03 2.67 -6.44
C ASP A 37 9.27 2.86 -5.57
N ALA A 38 9.19 2.58 -4.27
CA ALA A 38 10.34 2.67 -3.37
C ALA A 38 11.45 1.69 -3.77
N GLU A 39 11.10 0.48 -4.20
CA GLU A 39 12.05 -0.50 -4.72
C GLU A 39 12.64 -0.04 -6.07
N ALA A 40 11.83 0.58 -6.93
CA ALA A 40 12.32 1.13 -8.18
C ALA A 40 13.37 2.23 -7.95
N ASP A 41 13.11 3.14 -7.02
CA ASP A 41 14.08 4.18 -6.62
C ASP A 41 15.37 3.56 -6.06
N HIS A 42 15.26 2.46 -5.30
CA HIS A 42 16.41 1.72 -4.79
C HIS A 42 17.23 1.08 -5.91
N GLU A 43 16.58 0.40 -6.85
CA GLU A 43 17.23 -0.24 -7.99
C GLU A 43 17.91 0.80 -8.90
N ASP A 44 17.29 1.96 -9.12
CA ASP A 44 17.91 3.06 -9.88
C ASP A 44 19.17 3.58 -9.17
N ALA A 45 19.10 3.78 -7.85
CA ALA A 45 20.25 4.19 -7.04
C ALA A 45 21.38 3.13 -7.02
N CYS A 46 21.04 1.84 -7.14
CA CYS A 46 21.99 0.73 -7.27
C CYS A 46 22.55 0.59 -8.70
N GLY A 47 22.12 1.42 -9.65
CA GLY A 47 22.57 1.40 -11.05
C GLY A 47 21.82 0.41 -11.92
N ASN A 48 20.72 -0.16 -11.44
CA ASN A 48 19.84 -1.08 -12.16
C ASN A 48 18.59 -0.36 -12.70
N GLY A 49 18.81 0.63 -13.56
CA GLY A 49 17.72 1.42 -14.15
C GLY A 49 16.72 0.59 -14.96
N PHE A 50 17.10 -0.61 -15.44
CA PHE A 50 16.17 -1.51 -16.14
C PHE A 50 15.10 -2.06 -15.19
N ALA A 51 15.51 -2.55 -14.02
CA ALA A 51 14.56 -3.02 -13.01
C ALA A 51 13.69 -1.88 -12.48
N ALA A 52 14.29 -0.70 -12.25
CA ALA A 52 13.57 0.49 -11.81
C ALA A 52 12.43 0.88 -12.77
N VAL A 53 12.70 0.91 -14.08
CA VAL A 53 11.68 1.23 -15.09
C VAL A 53 10.52 0.23 -15.08
N ILE A 54 10.81 -1.07 -14.95
CA ILE A 54 9.78 -2.12 -14.89
C ILE A 54 8.92 -1.96 -13.64
N LEU A 55 9.56 -1.73 -12.48
CA LEU A 55 8.87 -1.57 -11.21
C LEU A 55 7.97 -0.32 -11.20
N HIS A 56 8.45 0.83 -11.69
CA HIS A 56 7.63 2.02 -11.85
C HIS A 56 6.47 1.82 -12.84
N ALA A 57 6.69 1.07 -13.94
CA ALA A 57 5.64 0.76 -14.89
C ALA A 57 4.51 -0.06 -14.22
N HIS A 58 4.87 -1.11 -13.49
CA HIS A 58 3.89 -1.93 -12.76
C HIS A 58 3.19 -1.16 -11.64
N ALA A 59 3.89 -0.30 -10.90
CA ALA A 59 3.29 0.56 -9.88
C ALA A 59 2.25 1.52 -10.50
N ARG A 60 2.56 2.11 -11.67
CA ARG A 60 1.62 2.96 -12.42
C ARG A 60 0.41 2.19 -12.94
N GLU A 61 0.63 1.01 -13.53
CA GLU A 61 -0.45 0.15 -14.02
C GLU A 61 -1.40 -0.26 -12.89
N LEU A 62 -0.86 -0.64 -11.73
CA LEU A 62 -1.67 -1.00 -10.56
C LEU A 62 -2.51 0.18 -10.07
N ARG A 63 -1.94 1.39 -9.97
CA ARG A 63 -2.70 2.60 -9.61
C ARG A 63 -3.77 2.96 -10.64
N ALA A 64 -3.48 2.77 -11.93
CA ALA A 64 -4.45 2.99 -13.00
C ALA A 64 -5.61 1.98 -12.94
N ALA A 65 -5.33 0.71 -12.64
CA ALA A 65 -6.36 -0.30 -12.44
C ALA A 65 -7.25 -0.01 -11.22
N LEU A 66 -6.69 0.57 -10.16
CA LEU A 66 -7.44 0.96 -8.96
C LEU A 66 -8.28 2.24 -9.14
N SER A 67 -7.86 3.14 -10.05
CA SER A 67 -8.51 4.43 -10.28
C SER A 67 -9.72 4.36 -11.22
N LEU A 68 -9.79 3.35 -12.09
CA LEU A 68 -11.01 3.10 -12.85
C LEU A 68 -12.15 2.78 -11.87
N PRO A 69 -13.34 3.39 -12.02
CA PRO A 69 -14.52 2.86 -11.37
C PRO A 69 -14.66 1.42 -11.86
N LEU A 70 -14.67 0.45 -10.93
CA LEU A 70 -15.06 -0.92 -11.20
C LEU A 70 -16.51 -0.86 -11.70
N THR A 71 -16.70 -0.69 -13.00
CA THR A 71 -18.00 -0.82 -13.63
C THR A 71 -18.48 -2.25 -13.38
N ALA A 72 -19.63 -2.32 -12.70
CA ALA A 72 -20.28 -3.53 -12.21
C ALA A 72 -20.63 -4.54 -13.30
#